data_AF-A6Q4I4-F1
#
_entry.id   AF-A6Q4I4-F1
#
_cell.length_a   1.000
_cell.length_b   1.000
_cell.length_c   1.000
_cell.angle_alpha   90.00
_cell.angle_beta   90.00
_cell.angle_gamma   90.00
#
_symmetry.space_group_name_H-M   'P 1'
#
loop_
_entity.id
_entity.type
_entity.pdbx_description
1 polymer ?
#
loop_
_entity_poly.entity_id
_entity_poly.type
_entity_poly.pdbx_seq_one_letter_code
_entity_poly.pdbx_strand_id
1 'polypeptide(L)'
;MWKVPPHKYIKKIHKDGMAKILIPLSPLSCITISVSIEQIFTFGKETVLKIPHSTQIEFLSKRKYPRIEVAIKALLRTMETKPSVVHSVRILDLSEHGMKIALNDCVLDSAHPIYMRFQIDHSTIELEGEIVGVHKEEDGCYYNIKISKIDEKAQFLINK
;
A
#
# COMPACT_ATOMS: atom_id res chain seq x y z
N MET A 1 7.07 -23.42 17.40
CA MET A 1 7.34 -24.37 16.29
C MET A 1 6.73 -23.75 15.05
N TRP A 2 7.50 -23.51 13.99
CA TRP A 2 7.02 -22.78 12.80
C TRP A 2 6.76 -23.75 11.65
N LYS A 3 5.60 -23.62 10.99
CA LYS A 3 5.20 -24.44 9.84
C LYS A 3 5.65 -23.74 8.56
N VAL A 4 6.48 -24.41 7.75
CA VAL A 4 6.94 -23.86 6.47
C VAL A 4 6.06 -24.44 5.36
N PRO A 5 5.34 -23.60 4.59
CA PRO A 5 4.57 -24.08 3.45
C PRO A 5 5.52 -24.67 2.39
N PRO A 6 5.08 -25.67 1.61
CA PRO A 6 5.90 -26.32 0.60
C PRO A 6 6.44 -25.29 -0.40
N HIS A 7 7.76 -25.05 -0.34
CA HIS A 7 8.46 -24.11 -1.22
C HIS A 7 9.49 -24.86 -2.07
N LYS A 8 9.67 -24.44 -3.33
CA LYS A 8 10.59 -25.07 -4.31
C LYS A 8 12.04 -25.22 -3.82
N TYR A 9 12.44 -24.44 -2.81
CA TYR A 9 13.78 -24.47 -2.24
C TYR A 9 13.89 -25.26 -0.92
N ILE A 10 12.82 -25.87 -0.40
CA ILE A 10 12.87 -26.68 0.83
C ILE A 10 13.92 -27.79 0.72
N LYS A 11 14.08 -28.39 -0.45
CA LYS A 11 15.09 -29.44 -0.69
C LYS A 11 16.56 -28.96 -0.56
N LYS A 12 16.79 -27.65 -0.56
CA LYS A 12 18.13 -27.04 -0.38
C LYS A 12 18.43 -26.67 1.08
N ILE A 13 17.43 -26.79 1.95
CA ILE A 13 17.54 -26.49 3.36
C ILE A 13 18.25 -27.65 4.05
N HIS A 14 19.31 -27.37 4.79
CA HIS A 14 20.08 -28.35 5.54
C HIS A 14 20.31 -27.84 6.96
N LYS A 15 20.51 -28.78 7.88
CA LYS A 15 20.88 -28.49 9.27
C LYS A 15 22.17 -27.65 9.29
N ASP A 16 22.25 -26.72 10.22
CA ASP A 16 23.36 -25.76 10.39
C ASP A 16 23.51 -24.75 9.23
N GLY A 17 22.64 -24.80 8.23
CA GLY A 17 22.56 -23.81 7.17
C GLY A 17 21.85 -22.53 7.62
N MET A 18 22.14 -21.43 6.91
CA MET A 18 21.43 -20.15 7.08
C MET A 18 20.19 -20.10 6.17
N ALA A 19 19.07 -19.64 6.73
CA ALA A 19 17.85 -19.39 5.98
C ALA A 19 17.32 -17.98 6.25
N LYS A 20 16.81 -17.33 5.19
CA LYS A 20 16.00 -16.12 5.29
C LYS A 20 14.53 -16.52 5.25
N ILE A 21 13.86 -16.38 6.38
CA ILE A 21 12.43 -16.65 6.53
C ILE A 21 11.67 -15.38 6.23
N LEU A 22 10.68 -15.45 5.34
CA LEU A 22 9.81 -14.34 5.01
C LEU A 22 8.41 -14.63 5.54
N ILE A 23 7.92 -13.76 6.41
CA ILE A 23 6.61 -13.84 7.06
C ILE A 23 5.75 -12.71 6.49
N PRO A 24 4.79 -12.99 5.60
CA PRO A 24 3.88 -11.96 5.13
C PRO A 24 2.97 -11.50 6.28
N LEU A 25 2.87 -10.19 6.47
CA LEU A 25 1.94 -9.57 7.43
C LEU A 25 0.70 -9.01 6.72
N SER A 26 0.89 -8.50 5.51
CA SER A 26 -0.16 -8.01 4.62
C SER A 26 0.27 -8.20 3.16
N PRO A 27 -0.59 -7.93 2.17
CA PRO A 27 -0.18 -7.94 0.76
C PRO A 27 1.00 -7.00 0.41
N LEU A 28 1.31 -6.04 1.29
CA LEU A 28 2.29 -4.98 1.03
C LEU A 28 3.47 -4.96 2.01
N SER A 29 3.41 -5.76 3.07
CA SER A 29 4.43 -5.82 4.10
C SER A 29 4.76 -7.25 4.49
N CYS A 30 6.04 -7.49 4.77
CA CYS A 30 6.51 -8.75 5.32
C CYS A 30 7.65 -8.48 6.30
N ILE A 31 7.79 -9.40 7.25
CA ILE A 31 8.97 -9.48 8.09
C ILE A 31 9.93 -10.48 7.46
N THR A 32 11.21 -10.18 7.50
CA THR A 32 12.25 -11.15 7.20
C THR A 32 13.18 -11.37 8.37
N ILE A 33 13.51 -12.65 8.59
CA ILE A 33 14.39 -13.09 9.68
C ILE A 33 15.47 -13.97 9.07
N SER A 34 16.73 -13.62 9.31
CA SER A 34 17.87 -14.45 8.94
C SER A 34 18.27 -15.30 10.15
N VAL A 35 18.19 -16.63 10.04
CA VAL A 35 18.44 -17.57 11.14
C VAL A 35 19.20 -18.80 10.67
N SER A 36 19.96 -19.41 11.57
CA SER A 36 20.49 -20.76 11.40
C SER A 36 19.40 -21.80 11.67
N ILE A 37 19.50 -22.95 11.01
CA ILE A 37 18.55 -24.06 11.18
C ILE A 37 19.15 -25.07 12.15
N GLU A 38 18.54 -25.20 13.34
CA GLU A 38 19.00 -26.13 14.37
C GLU A 38 18.64 -27.58 14.01
N GLN A 39 17.40 -27.79 13.57
CA GLN A 39 16.85 -29.12 13.27
C GLN A 39 15.81 -29.06 12.16
N ILE A 40 15.70 -30.15 11.41
CA ILE A 40 14.71 -30.34 10.34
C ILE A 40 13.93 -31.61 10.66
N PHE A 41 12.61 -31.50 10.71
CA PHE A 41 11.70 -32.63 10.86
C PHE A 41 10.86 -32.78 9.60
N THR A 42 10.63 -34.02 9.18
CA THR A 42 9.80 -34.33 8.01
C THR A 42 8.65 -35.23 8.45
N PHE A 43 7.41 -34.75 8.26
CA PHE A 43 6.19 -35.48 8.59
C PHE A 43 5.36 -35.64 7.32
N GLY A 44 5.49 -36.78 6.64
CA GLY A 44 4.84 -37.02 5.36
C GLY A 44 5.30 -36.01 4.29
N LYS A 45 4.39 -35.12 3.87
CA LYS A 45 4.67 -34.05 2.90
C LYS A 45 5.08 -32.72 3.56
N GLU A 46 5.05 -32.64 4.88
CA GLU A 46 5.35 -31.42 5.62
C GLU A 46 6.80 -31.41 6.11
N THR A 47 7.44 -30.24 6.04
CA THR A 47 8.77 -30.00 6.62
C THR A 47 8.65 -28.93 7.70
N VAL A 48 9.12 -29.26 8.89
CA VAL A 48 9.12 -28.38 10.07
C VAL A 48 10.56 -28.05 10.44
N LEU A 49 10.84 -26.77 10.65
CA LEU A 49 12.17 -26.28 11.00
C LEU A 49 12.18 -25.84 12.46
N LYS A 50 13.21 -26.27 13.20
CA LYS A 50 13.59 -25.67 14.47
C LYS A 50 14.66 -24.62 14.21
N ILE A 51 14.38 -23.40 14.63
CA ILE A 51 15.23 -22.23 14.48
C ILE A 51 15.37 -21.57 15.86
N PRO A 52 16.50 -20.90 16.15
CA PRO A 52 16.64 -20.14 17.38
C PRO A 52 15.70 -18.93 17.38
N HIS A 53 15.45 -18.37 18.56
CA HIS A 53 14.89 -17.02 18.65
C HIS A 53 15.88 -16.04 18.02
N SER A 54 15.39 -15.11 17.20
CA SER A 54 16.19 -14.05 16.62
C SER A 54 15.58 -12.69 16.97
N THR A 55 16.45 -11.78 17.39
CA THR A 55 16.12 -10.35 17.58
C THR A 55 16.39 -9.53 16.30
N GLN A 56 17.04 -10.13 15.29
CA GLN A 56 17.34 -9.50 14.01
C GLN A 56 16.16 -9.68 13.05
N ILE A 57 15.11 -8.88 13.30
CA ILE A 57 13.88 -8.85 12.53
C ILE A 57 13.93 -7.63 11.60
N GLU A 58 13.97 -7.87 10.30
CA GLU A 58 13.91 -6.82 9.28
C GLU A 58 12.46 -6.66 8.81
N PHE A 59 11.94 -5.42 8.82
CA PHE A 59 10.64 -5.12 8.23
C PHE A 59 10.80 -4.66 6.78
N LEU A 60 10.17 -5.36 5.85
CA LEU A 60 10.14 -5.00 4.44
C LEU A 60 8.75 -4.50 4.06
N SER A 61 8.66 -3.23 3.65
CA SER A 61 7.46 -2.62 3.11
C SER A 61 7.68 -2.26 1.64
N LYS A 62 6.73 -2.61 0.77
CA LYS A 62 6.73 -2.12 -0.62
C LYS A 62 6.39 -0.64 -0.71
N ARG A 63 5.75 -0.07 0.32
CA ARG A 63 5.38 1.34 0.39
C ARG A 63 6.40 2.11 1.23
N LYS A 64 6.99 3.15 0.63
CA LYS A 64 7.85 4.11 1.33
C LYS A 64 7.07 4.97 2.34
N TYR A 65 5.79 5.21 2.07
CA TYR A 65 4.92 6.05 2.89
C TYR A 65 3.71 5.25 3.38
N PRO A 66 3.39 5.26 4.69
CA PRO A 66 2.18 4.64 5.20
C PRO A 66 0.95 5.29 4.58
N ARG A 67 -0.12 4.50 4.39
CA ARG A 67 -1.43 5.03 3.99
C ARG A 67 -2.40 4.88 5.14
N ILE A 68 -3.23 5.88 5.35
CA ILE A 68 -4.31 5.88 6.33
C ILE A 68 -5.62 5.68 5.55
N GLU A 69 -6.43 4.72 5.99
CA GLU A 69 -7.78 4.55 5.44
C GLU A 69 -8.68 5.68 5.93
N VAL A 70 -9.36 6.33 4.99
CA VAL A 70 -10.22 7.48 5.26
C VAL A 70 -11.50 7.37 4.44
N ALA A 71 -12.55 8.07 4.87
CA ALA A 71 -13.80 8.15 4.10
C ALA A 71 -14.22 9.62 3.97
N ILE A 72 -13.42 10.40 3.24
CA ILE A 72 -13.57 11.85 3.14
C ILE A 72 -14.19 12.20 1.78
N LYS A 73 -15.18 13.10 1.78
CA LYS A 73 -15.70 13.69 0.53
C LYS A 73 -14.75 14.77 0.03
N ALA A 74 -14.47 14.75 -1.27
CA ALA A 74 -13.59 15.71 -1.92
C ALA A 74 -14.20 16.23 -3.21
N LEU A 75 -13.77 17.41 -3.63
CA LEU A 75 -14.02 17.96 -4.94
C LEU A 75 -12.80 17.76 -5.81
N LEU A 76 -12.99 17.16 -6.97
CA LEU A 76 -11.97 16.88 -7.97
C LEU A 76 -12.26 17.72 -9.22
N ARG A 77 -11.25 18.42 -9.71
CA ARG A 77 -11.31 19.15 -10.99
C ARG A 77 -10.23 18.63 -11.94
N THR A 78 -10.62 18.29 -13.16
CA THR A 78 -9.66 18.02 -14.25
C THR A 78 -9.27 19.33 -14.92
N MET A 79 -7.99 19.49 -15.25
CA MET A 79 -7.47 20.78 -15.75
C MET A 79 -7.66 21.00 -17.27
N GLU A 80 -8.24 20.05 -18.00
CA GLU A 80 -8.38 20.12 -19.47
C GLU A 80 -9.74 20.58 -19.99
N THR A 81 -10.83 20.35 -19.25
CA THR A 81 -12.15 20.64 -19.79
C THR A 81 -12.45 22.13 -19.66
N LYS A 82 -12.79 22.80 -20.77
CA LYS A 82 -13.54 24.06 -20.75
C LYS A 82 -14.96 23.72 -21.21
N PRO A 83 -15.99 23.86 -20.35
CA PRO A 83 -15.93 24.25 -18.94
C PRO A 83 -15.32 23.15 -18.05
N SER A 84 -14.61 23.56 -16.99
CA SER A 84 -13.93 22.63 -16.07
C SER A 84 -14.96 21.86 -15.27
N VAL A 85 -15.02 20.55 -15.49
CA VAL A 85 -15.96 19.70 -14.74
C VAL A 85 -15.41 19.47 -13.34
N VAL A 86 -16.24 19.73 -12.34
CA VAL A 86 -15.95 19.42 -10.94
C VAL A 86 -16.75 18.20 -10.54
N HIS A 87 -16.06 17.17 -10.08
CA HIS A 87 -16.63 15.91 -9.63
C HIS A 87 -16.60 15.83 -8.10
N SER A 88 -17.68 15.34 -7.50
CA SER A 88 -17.66 14.91 -6.10
C SER A 88 -17.12 13.49 -6.04
N VAL A 89 -16.05 13.29 -5.28
CA VAL A 89 -15.40 11.97 -5.10
C VAL A 89 -15.28 11.62 -3.62
N ARG A 90 -14.99 10.35 -3.34
CA ARG A 90 -14.66 9.89 -1.98
C ARG A 90 -13.21 9.44 -1.93
N ILE A 91 -12.41 10.03 -1.04
CA ILE A 91 -11.07 9.55 -0.72
C ILE A 91 -11.22 8.33 0.21
N LEU A 92 -10.57 7.23 -0.17
CA LEU A 92 -10.60 5.93 0.53
C LEU A 92 -9.33 5.67 1.33
N ASP A 93 -8.18 6.06 0.79
CA ASP A 93 -6.91 6.03 1.49
C ASP A 93 -6.07 7.24 1.09
N LEU A 94 -5.22 7.68 2.01
CA LEU A 94 -4.38 8.86 1.83
C LEU A 94 -2.99 8.61 2.43
N SER A 95 -1.96 9.10 1.75
CA SER A 95 -0.63 9.29 2.28
C SER A 95 -0.08 10.64 1.85
N GLU A 96 1.07 10.98 2.40
CA GLU A 96 1.85 12.15 2.05
C GLU A 96 2.10 12.32 0.54
N HIS A 97 2.11 11.23 -0.24
CA HIS A 97 2.49 11.22 -1.66
C HIS A 97 1.42 10.66 -2.60
N GLY A 98 0.28 10.20 -2.09
CA GLY A 98 -0.74 9.61 -2.95
C GLY A 98 -2.03 9.30 -2.22
N MET A 99 -3.06 8.98 -3.00
CA MET A 99 -4.35 8.58 -2.46
C MET A 99 -5.09 7.64 -3.39
N LYS A 100 -6.06 6.93 -2.83
CA LYS A 100 -7.07 6.21 -3.59
C LYS A 100 -8.39 6.96 -3.47
N ILE A 101 -9.04 7.23 -4.60
CA ILE A 101 -10.38 7.83 -4.65
C ILE A 101 -11.36 6.90 -5.34
N ALA A 102 -12.64 7.04 -4.99
CA ALA A 102 -13.77 6.40 -5.67
C ALA A 102 -14.67 7.46 -6.32
N LEU A 103 -15.12 7.15 -7.53
CA LEU A 103 -16.04 7.95 -8.33
C LEU A 103 -17.03 7.01 -9.02
N ASN A 104 -18.33 7.25 -8.81
CA ASN A 104 -19.37 6.33 -9.24
C ASN A 104 -19.68 6.45 -10.75
N ASP A 105 -19.66 7.68 -11.30
CA ASP A 105 -20.38 7.96 -12.55
C ASP A 105 -19.51 8.47 -13.71
N CYS A 106 -18.17 8.53 -13.59
CA CYS A 106 -17.32 9.05 -14.67
C CYS A 106 -16.00 8.30 -14.81
N VAL A 107 -15.59 8.06 -16.06
CA VAL A 107 -14.24 7.64 -16.40
C VAL A 107 -13.40 8.89 -16.64
N LEU A 108 -12.46 9.17 -15.74
CA LEU A 108 -11.43 10.20 -15.94
C LEU A 108 -10.34 9.65 -16.85
N ASP A 109 -9.90 10.45 -17.83
CA ASP A 109 -8.77 10.10 -18.69
C ASP A 109 -7.45 10.17 -17.90
N SER A 110 -6.66 9.10 -18.00
CA SER A 110 -5.59 8.73 -17.07
C SER A 110 -4.25 9.44 -17.30
N ALA A 111 -4.22 10.63 -17.92
CA ALA A 111 -2.97 11.34 -18.26
C ALA A 111 -2.91 12.79 -17.79
N HIS A 112 -3.96 13.31 -17.15
CA HIS A 112 -4.08 14.76 -16.96
C HIS A 112 -3.87 15.19 -15.51
N PRO A 113 -3.29 16.39 -15.31
CA PRO A 113 -3.22 17.00 -14.00
C PRO A 113 -4.61 17.18 -13.42
N ILE A 114 -4.76 16.75 -12.18
CA ILE A 114 -5.96 16.96 -11.38
C ILE A 114 -5.66 17.95 -10.26
N TYR A 115 -6.70 18.67 -9.88
CA TYR A 115 -6.71 19.49 -8.68
C TYR A 115 -7.79 18.95 -7.74
N MET A 116 -7.46 18.76 -6.47
CA MET A 116 -8.39 18.30 -5.46
C MET A 116 -8.46 19.23 -4.27
N ARG A 117 -9.66 19.31 -3.70
CA ARG A 117 -9.95 20.06 -2.48
C ARG A 117 -10.84 19.24 -1.54
N PHE A 118 -10.46 19.16 -0.27
CA PHE A 118 -11.22 18.47 0.78
C PHE A 118 -10.94 19.09 2.15
N GLN A 119 -11.56 18.56 3.21
CA GLN A 119 -11.37 19.03 4.58
C GLN A 119 -10.87 17.91 5.50
N ILE A 120 -9.88 18.23 6.34
CA ILE A 120 -9.40 17.42 7.47
C ILE A 120 -9.36 18.34 8.69
N ASP A 121 -9.96 17.95 9.82
CA ASP A 121 -9.93 18.70 11.09
C ASP A 121 -10.17 20.21 10.91
N HIS A 122 -11.22 20.55 10.16
CA HIS A 122 -11.62 21.93 9.81
C HIS A 122 -10.63 22.71 8.91
N SER A 123 -9.49 22.12 8.56
CA SER A 123 -8.53 22.66 7.60
C SER A 123 -8.95 22.28 6.19
N THR A 124 -8.96 23.26 5.28
CA THR A 124 -9.12 22.98 3.85
C THR A 124 -7.77 22.56 3.27
N ILE A 125 -7.74 21.38 2.66
CA ILE A 125 -6.58 20.83 1.98
C ILE A 125 -6.80 20.97 0.48
N GLU A 126 -5.81 21.53 -0.20
CA GLU A 126 -5.79 21.69 -1.66
C GLU A 126 -4.50 21.08 -2.19
N LEU A 127 -4.59 20.32 -3.28
CA LEU A 127 -3.44 19.65 -3.88
C LEU A 127 -3.60 19.48 -5.39
N GLU A 128 -2.46 19.30 -6.05
CA GLU A 128 -2.36 18.92 -7.44
C GLU A 128 -1.76 17.51 -7.54
N GLY A 129 -2.18 16.75 -8.54
CA GLY A 129 -1.70 15.39 -8.74
C GLY A 129 -2.00 14.85 -10.13
N GLU A 130 -1.67 13.59 -10.33
CA GLU A 130 -1.89 12.84 -11.57
C GLU A 130 -2.51 11.48 -11.27
N ILE A 131 -3.39 11.02 -12.16
CA ILE A 131 -3.93 9.67 -12.11
C ILE A 131 -2.85 8.70 -12.58
N VAL A 132 -2.42 7.79 -11.73
CA VAL A 132 -1.38 6.78 -12.04
C VAL A 132 -1.92 5.37 -12.21
N GLY A 133 -3.22 5.17 -11.99
CA GLY A 133 -3.86 3.88 -12.20
C GLY A 133 -5.36 3.93 -11.95
N VAL A 134 -6.09 3.09 -12.68
CA VAL A 134 -7.56 2.98 -12.59
C VAL A 134 -7.93 1.52 -12.38
N HIS A 135 -8.88 1.27 -11.48
CA HIS A 135 -9.50 -0.02 -11.24
C HIS A 135 -11.01 0.17 -11.32
N LYS A 136 -11.70 -0.66 -12.11
CA LYS A 136 -13.16 -0.62 -12.23
C LYS A 136 -13.76 -1.83 -11.52
N GLU A 137 -14.78 -1.61 -10.71
CA GLU A 137 -15.59 -2.66 -10.09
C GLU A 137 -17.07 -2.40 -10.42
N GLU A 138 -17.95 -3.32 -10.04
CA GLU A 138 -19.39 -3.19 -10.30
C GLU A 138 -20.02 -1.96 -9.62
N ASP A 139 -19.43 -1.48 -8.53
CA ASP A 139 -19.93 -0.38 -7.70
C ASP A 139 -19.29 0.99 -8.02
N GLY A 140 -18.31 1.05 -8.92
CA GLY A 140 -17.72 2.31 -9.35
C GLY A 140 -16.29 2.22 -9.93
N CYS A 141 -15.71 3.39 -10.16
CA CYS A 141 -14.34 3.56 -10.64
C CYS A 141 -13.43 4.05 -9.52
N TYR A 142 -12.29 3.38 -9.36
CA TYR A 142 -11.29 3.67 -8.35
C TYR A 142 -10.00 4.17 -8.98
N TYR A 143 -9.49 5.30 -8.50
CA TYR A 143 -8.32 5.95 -9.06
C TYR A 143 -7.21 6.03 -8.02
N ASN A 144 -6.00 5.63 -8.44
CA ASN A 144 -4.79 5.92 -7.69
C ASN A 144 -4.25 7.26 -8.16
N ILE A 145 -4.14 8.20 -7.24
CA ILE A 145 -3.58 9.53 -7.48
C ILE A 145 -2.18 9.58 -6.88
N LYS A 146 -1.23 10.11 -7.65
CA LYS A 146 0.07 10.53 -7.15
C LYS A 146 0.05 12.04 -6.96
N ILE A 147 0.37 12.50 -5.76
CA ILE A 147 0.38 13.93 -5.43
C ILE A 147 1.66 14.52 -6.00
N SER A 148 1.54 15.59 -6.79
CA SER A 148 2.66 16.33 -7.36
C SER A 148 2.95 17.60 -6.56
N LYS A 149 1.93 18.21 -5.97
CA LYS A 149 2.05 19.44 -5.18
C LYS A 149 1.01 19.50 -4.08
N ILE A 150 1.45 19.81 -2.87
CA ILE A 150 0.62 20.02 -1.70
C ILE A 150 1.34 21.01 -0.77
N ASP A 151 0.59 21.79 -0.01
CA ASP A 151 1.16 22.70 0.99
C ASP A 151 1.84 21.92 2.13
N GLU A 152 2.96 22.40 2.65
CA GLU A 152 3.72 21.71 3.71
C GLU A 152 2.89 21.50 4.99
N LYS A 153 2.01 22.44 5.35
CA LYS A 153 1.14 22.28 6.51
C LYS A 153 0.11 21.18 6.27
N ALA A 154 -0.43 21.12 5.06
CA ALA A 154 -1.35 20.06 4.66
C ALA A 154 -0.66 18.69 4.64
N GLN A 155 0.56 18.63 4.14
CA GLN A 155 1.39 17.43 4.14
C GLN A 155 1.68 16.93 5.56
N PHE A 156 1.98 17.84 6.49
CA PHE A 156 2.15 17.52 7.91
C PHE A 156 0.87 16.96 8.55
N LEU A 157 -0.29 17.54 8.25
CA LEU A 157 -1.58 17.07 8.76
C LEU A 157 -1.91 15.65 8.29
N ILE A 158 -1.55 15.31 7.05
CA ILE A 158 -1.78 13.97 6.49
C ILE A 158 -0.89 12.89 7.11
N ASN A 159 0.30 13.29 7.59
CA ASN A 159 1.29 12.35 8.13
C ASN A 159 1.17 12.13 9.65
N LYS A 160 0.22 12.81 10.31
CA LYS A 160 -0.02 12.72 11.75
C LYS A 160 -1.01 11.61 12.09
#